data_AF-A0A965BAR4-F1
#
_entry.id   AF-A0A965BAR4-F1
#
_cell.length_a   1.000
_cell.length_b   1.000
_cell.length_c   1.000
_cell.angle_alpha   90.00
_cell.angle_beta   90.00
_cell.angle_gamma   90.00
#
_symmetry.space_group_name_H-M   'P 1'
#
loop_
_entity.id
_entity.type
_entity.pdbx_description
1 polymer ?
#
loop_
_entity_poly.entity_id
_entity_poly.type
_entity_poly.pdbx_seq_one_letter_code
_entity_poly.pdbx_strand_id
1 'polypeptide(L)'
;ESEDGGPLTYAVTQQPARGSVQLDEDGGYTYTPDAQLAAAGGTDSFRVTVDNGSAYRLTGFAGLIQGLFATFAQLVGLRQPDTTAVAVPVSIVATGSTNSPPVVGTPVVGTPNATTGVVTGQIVASDPDGNTLTYSAPATTAKGAVSINAASGAFTYTPTAEARDAAASPTATEADKTDSFTATVSDGLASAQVLVGVPVSPKAIVVPGDLTFTFKYGSGSQYWTEPARDALQWAADTLASYLVVDTPVNLTFSITADSAPDSDTLASAGSDLTSDKVGFYNTVVQSKVLTGVDANGSSADGEIDVNLGIDWAFGDSVGSDQYDFKSTMLHELMHAFGFLSYIDEAGYNTGRNWAEFDRFVVDQNGTAVIGSSYRFNTAYETNLTGGDGGLWFGGSNAVDAYGGLVPIYTPDPWEPGSSGSHLDDFTFTGADTQLMNAAADSGLGVRIISPVELGILEDIGYTVNPQPSAALLFLGMLFLRRKRS
;
A
#
# COMPACT_ATOMS: atom_id res chain seq x y z
N GLU A 1 -13.68 2.03 25.40
CA GLU A 1 -13.14 0.75 25.91
C GLU A 1 -11.76 1.03 26.50
N SER A 2 -11.29 0.21 27.44
CA SER A 2 -9.92 0.35 27.96
C SER A 2 -8.93 -0.32 27.01
N GLU A 3 -7.82 0.34 26.68
CA GLU A 3 -6.79 -0.19 25.77
C GLU A 3 -6.11 -1.46 26.31
N ASP A 4 -6.15 -1.68 27.62
CA ASP A 4 -5.52 -2.79 28.33
C ASP A 4 -6.52 -3.84 28.86
N GLY A 5 -7.81 -3.69 28.54
CA GLY A 5 -8.88 -4.55 29.08
C GLY A 5 -9.13 -4.42 30.59
N GLY A 6 -8.54 -3.41 31.24
CA GLY A 6 -8.71 -3.11 32.65
C GLY A 6 -10.09 -2.54 33.02
N PRO A 7 -10.48 -2.60 34.31
CA PRO A 7 -11.74 -2.03 34.78
C PRO A 7 -11.72 -0.50 34.69
N LEU A 8 -12.82 0.08 34.20
CA LEU A 8 -13.02 1.52 34.16
C LEU A 8 -13.69 2.01 35.43
N THR A 9 -13.27 3.18 35.90
CA THR A 9 -13.97 3.91 36.97
C THR A 9 -14.43 5.25 36.46
N TYR A 10 -15.61 5.67 36.89
CA TYR A 10 -16.27 6.88 36.40
C TYR A 10 -16.53 7.85 37.56
N ALA A 11 -16.30 9.14 37.31
CA ALA A 11 -16.58 10.18 38.30
C ALA A 11 -17.17 11.42 37.64
N VAL A 12 -18.27 11.92 38.19
CA VAL A 12 -18.83 13.23 37.79
C VAL A 12 -17.91 14.33 38.33
N THR A 13 -17.25 15.05 37.43
CA THR A 13 -16.35 16.16 37.78
C THR A 13 -17.00 17.52 37.66
N GLN A 14 -18.11 17.62 36.92
CA GLN A 14 -18.93 18.82 36.84
C GLN A 14 -20.40 18.43 36.79
N GLN A 15 -21.18 18.89 37.78
CA GLN A 15 -22.63 18.73 37.78
C GLN A 15 -23.27 19.60 36.68
N PRO A 16 -24.43 19.19 36.15
CA PRO A 16 -25.17 19.96 35.16
C PRO A 16 -25.77 21.24 35.75
N ALA A 17 -26.04 22.23 34.91
CA ALA A 17 -26.42 23.58 35.36
C ALA A 17 -27.91 23.73 35.68
N ARG A 18 -28.74 22.85 35.13
CA ARG A 18 -30.21 22.88 35.12
C ARG A 18 -30.83 21.52 35.51
N GLY A 19 -30.12 20.78 36.35
CA GLY A 19 -30.54 19.49 36.86
C GLY A 19 -29.52 18.87 37.81
N SER A 20 -29.64 17.58 38.04
CA SER A 20 -28.68 16.77 38.79
C SER A 20 -28.41 15.45 38.07
N VAL A 21 -27.22 14.90 38.26
CA VAL A 21 -26.85 13.59 37.73
C VAL A 21 -26.36 12.66 38.84
N GLN A 22 -26.86 11.43 38.81
CA GLN A 22 -26.29 10.29 39.52
C GLN A 22 -25.66 9.34 38.51
N LEU A 23 -24.45 8.89 38.80
CA LEU A 23 -23.67 8.01 37.95
C LEU A 23 -23.52 6.66 38.67
N ASP A 24 -23.81 5.59 37.96
CA ASP A 24 -23.71 4.22 38.42
C ASP A 24 -22.28 3.69 38.24
N GLU A 25 -21.95 2.59 38.93
CA GLU A 25 -20.59 2.02 38.91
C GLU A 25 -20.16 1.51 37.52
N ASP A 26 -21.12 1.15 36.65
CA ASP A 26 -20.90 0.68 35.29
C ASP A 26 -20.85 1.81 34.24
N GLY A 27 -20.96 3.06 34.66
CA GLY A 27 -21.00 4.23 33.79
C GLY A 27 -22.39 4.57 33.26
N GLY A 28 -23.43 3.82 33.64
CA GLY A 28 -24.82 4.24 33.50
C GLY A 28 -25.09 5.52 34.30
N TYR A 29 -26.08 6.32 33.92
CA TYR A 29 -26.44 7.53 34.66
C TYR A 29 -27.93 7.80 34.66
N THR A 30 -28.40 8.42 35.74
CA THR A 30 -29.73 9.00 35.86
C THR A 30 -29.62 10.51 35.96
N TYR A 31 -30.19 11.22 34.99
CA TYR A 31 -30.30 12.66 34.99
C TYR A 31 -31.70 13.10 35.44
N THR A 32 -31.77 14.03 36.40
CA THR A 32 -33.03 14.63 36.87
C THR A 32 -33.04 16.12 36.52
N PRO A 33 -33.90 16.58 35.58
CA PRO A 33 -34.00 18.00 35.24
C PRO A 33 -34.57 18.82 36.40
N ASP A 34 -34.17 20.09 36.51
CA ASP A 34 -34.87 21.05 37.34
C ASP A 34 -36.28 21.34 36.79
N ALA A 35 -37.13 21.98 37.60
CA ALA A 35 -38.52 22.25 37.21
C ALA A 35 -38.65 23.13 35.95
N GLN A 36 -37.69 24.02 35.69
CA GLN A 36 -37.73 24.92 34.53
C GLN A 36 -37.33 24.20 33.25
N LEU A 37 -36.30 23.35 33.30
CA LEU A 37 -35.88 22.49 32.20
C LEU A 37 -36.93 21.41 31.92
N ALA A 38 -37.53 20.83 32.94
CA ALA A 38 -38.61 19.86 32.80
C ALA A 38 -39.89 20.46 32.18
N ALA A 39 -40.18 21.74 32.43
CA ALA A 39 -41.37 22.42 31.91
C ALA A 39 -41.16 23.02 30.51
N ALA A 40 -39.99 23.61 30.23
CA ALA A 40 -39.73 24.31 28.96
C ALA A 40 -38.97 23.46 27.93
N GLY A 41 -38.40 22.33 28.36
CA GLY A 41 -37.43 21.59 27.57
C GLY A 41 -36.13 22.39 27.36
N GLY A 42 -35.22 21.81 26.59
CA GLY A 42 -33.92 22.39 26.24
C GLY A 42 -32.76 21.45 26.56
N THR A 43 -31.54 21.98 26.46
CA THR A 43 -30.31 21.21 26.66
C THR A 43 -29.62 21.57 27.98
N ASP A 44 -28.87 20.62 28.50
CA ASP A 44 -27.93 20.78 29.60
C ASP A 44 -26.71 19.85 29.38
N SER A 45 -25.67 19.94 30.19
CA SER A 45 -24.52 19.04 30.08
C SER A 45 -23.80 18.88 31.41
N PHE A 46 -23.21 17.71 31.63
CA PHE A 46 -22.32 17.43 32.77
C PHE A 46 -20.98 16.85 32.28
N ARG A 47 -19.93 16.87 33.11
CA ARG A 47 -18.65 16.24 32.76
C ARG A 47 -18.40 14.99 33.60
N VAL A 48 -17.98 13.94 32.92
CA VAL A 48 -17.53 12.67 33.52
C VAL A 48 -16.07 12.47 33.19
N THR A 49 -15.29 12.10 34.20
CA THR A 49 -13.94 11.57 34.01
C THR A 49 -14.01 10.06 33.99
N VAL A 50 -13.41 9.45 32.97
CA VAL A 50 -13.21 8.01 32.85
C VAL A 50 -11.75 7.74 33.20
N ASP A 51 -11.52 6.83 34.15
CA ASP A 51 -10.21 6.47 34.68
C ASP A 51 -9.99 4.96 34.56
N ASN A 52 -8.99 4.55 33.77
CA ASN A 52 -8.60 3.14 33.59
C ASN A 52 -7.40 2.72 34.44
N GLY A 53 -6.79 3.65 35.18
CA GLY A 53 -5.60 3.41 36.00
C GLY A 53 -5.91 3.24 37.48
N SER A 54 -7.11 3.59 37.93
CA SER A 54 -7.46 3.67 39.37
C SER A 54 -7.23 2.37 40.13
N ALA A 55 -7.55 1.21 39.54
CA ALA A 55 -7.35 -0.11 40.13
C ALA A 55 -5.86 -0.49 40.30
N TYR A 56 -4.97 0.15 39.55
CA TYR A 56 -3.54 -0.15 39.51
C TYR A 56 -2.70 0.85 40.30
N ARG A 57 -3.33 1.84 40.95
CA ARG A 57 -2.64 2.82 41.80
C ARG A 57 -2.25 2.19 43.13
N LEU A 58 -0.95 2.07 43.36
CA LEU A 58 -0.37 1.65 44.63
C LEU A 58 -0.62 2.71 45.71
N THR A 59 -0.75 2.29 46.97
CA THR A 59 -0.92 3.21 48.11
C THR A 59 0.40 3.46 48.85
N GLY A 60 0.44 4.50 49.68
CA GLY A 60 1.61 4.84 50.49
C GLY A 60 2.84 5.24 49.66
N PHE A 61 4.04 4.92 50.16
CA PHE A 61 5.31 5.33 49.55
C PHE A 61 5.52 4.72 48.15
N ALA A 62 5.00 3.52 47.89
CA ALA A 62 5.02 2.90 46.57
C ALA A 62 4.14 3.67 45.55
N GLY A 63 3.00 4.20 45.99
CA GLY A 63 2.13 5.07 45.19
C GLY A 63 2.77 6.42 44.83
N LEU A 64 3.54 7.00 45.76
CA LEU A 64 4.33 8.22 45.50
C LEU A 64 5.37 8.01 44.39
N ILE A 65 6.07 6.88 44.41
CA ILE A 65 7.07 6.53 43.40
C ILE A 65 6.41 6.21 42.06
N GLN A 66 5.33 5.41 42.07
CA GLN A 66 4.55 5.11 40.86
C GLN A 66 4.01 6.40 40.23
N GLY A 67 3.49 7.34 41.02
CA GLY A 67 3.01 8.64 40.57
C GLY A 67 4.09 9.49 39.91
N LEU A 68 5.31 9.50 40.45
CA LEU A 68 6.44 10.23 39.86
C LEU A 68 6.87 9.65 38.52
N PHE A 69 6.99 8.32 38.40
CA PHE A 69 7.31 7.66 37.12
C PHE A 69 6.21 7.80 36.09
N ALA A 70 4.95 7.67 36.51
CA ALA A 70 3.77 7.88 35.69
C ALA A 70 3.76 9.30 35.08
N THR A 71 4.03 10.32 35.89
CA THR A 71 4.07 11.72 35.45
C THR A 71 5.23 11.98 34.50
N PHE A 72 6.42 11.43 34.78
CA PHE A 72 7.57 11.55 33.90
C PHE A 72 7.34 10.83 32.56
N ALA A 73 6.80 9.62 32.57
CA ALA A 73 6.47 8.86 31.36
C ALA A 73 5.45 9.58 30.47
N GLN A 74 4.47 10.27 31.05
CA GLN A 74 3.56 11.15 30.30
C GLN A 74 4.29 12.36 29.69
N LEU A 75 5.20 12.99 30.45
CA LEU A 75 5.96 14.15 29.99
C LEU A 75 6.91 13.83 28.83
N VAL A 76 7.45 12.60 28.79
CA VAL A 76 8.33 12.14 27.70
C VAL A 76 7.61 11.33 26.61
N GLY A 77 6.28 11.26 26.66
CA GLY A 77 5.45 10.61 25.63
C GLY A 77 5.47 9.07 25.64
N LEU A 78 5.97 8.44 26.70
CA LEU A 78 6.01 6.98 26.87
C LEU A 78 4.70 6.40 27.44
N ARG A 79 3.77 7.25 27.87
CA ARG A 79 2.46 6.85 28.42
C ARG A 79 1.43 7.96 28.21
N GLN A 80 0.17 7.59 27.96
CA GLN A 80 -0.96 8.52 27.90
C GLN A 80 -1.55 8.79 29.31
N PRO A 81 -2.38 9.83 29.49
CA PRO A 81 -3.17 10.01 30.70
C PRO A 81 -4.09 8.82 30.96
N ASP A 82 -4.09 8.28 32.19
CA ASP A 82 -5.06 7.24 32.60
C ASP A 82 -6.49 7.80 32.68
N THR A 83 -6.64 9.12 32.58
CA THR A 83 -7.92 9.81 32.72
C THR A 83 -8.23 10.64 31.50
N THR A 84 -9.48 10.56 31.04
CA THR A 84 -10.04 11.48 30.04
C THR A 84 -11.35 12.05 30.56
N ALA A 85 -11.65 13.30 30.18
CA ALA A 85 -12.88 13.99 30.58
C ALA A 85 -13.79 14.18 29.37
N VAL A 86 -15.01 13.64 29.45
CA VAL A 86 -16.02 13.73 28.41
C VAL A 86 -17.17 14.62 28.89
N ALA A 87 -17.62 15.52 28.04
CA ALA A 87 -18.85 16.28 28.27
C ALA A 87 -20.03 15.46 27.74
N VAL A 88 -21.03 15.21 28.60
CA VAL A 88 -22.25 14.47 28.26
C VAL A 88 -23.38 15.47 28.10
N PRO A 89 -23.83 15.78 26.87
CA PRO A 89 -25.02 16.59 26.66
C PRO A 89 -26.28 15.79 26.98
N VAL A 90 -27.28 16.44 27.57
CA VAL A 90 -28.62 15.90 27.79
C VAL A 90 -29.65 16.84 27.20
N SER A 91 -30.65 16.29 26.52
CA SER A 91 -31.77 17.03 25.95
C SER A 91 -33.05 16.62 26.67
N ILE A 92 -33.76 17.58 27.22
CA ILE A 92 -35.01 17.36 27.95
C ILE A 92 -36.14 17.95 27.13
N VAL A 93 -37.19 17.16 27.02
CA VAL A 93 -38.43 17.51 26.35
C VAL A 93 -39.36 18.16 27.36
N ALA A 94 -40.00 19.27 26.98
CA ALA A 94 -40.99 19.94 27.81
C ALA A 94 -42.12 18.97 28.18
N THR A 95 -42.53 18.92 29.45
CA THR A 95 -43.69 18.14 29.88
C THR A 95 -44.94 18.54 29.08
N GLY A 96 -45.45 17.62 28.25
CA GLY A 96 -46.62 17.83 27.38
C GLY A 96 -46.33 18.03 25.89
N SER A 97 -45.06 18.04 25.46
CA SER A 97 -44.73 17.98 24.03
C SER A 97 -44.68 16.54 23.53
N THR A 98 -45.22 16.29 22.34
CA THR A 98 -45.15 14.99 21.66
C THR A 98 -43.92 14.98 20.77
N ASN A 99 -43.00 14.02 20.97
CA ASN A 99 -41.85 13.84 20.10
C ASN A 99 -42.26 13.12 18.80
N SER A 100 -41.87 13.67 17.67
CA SER A 100 -41.95 13.04 16.35
C SER A 100 -40.60 12.41 16.02
N PRO A 101 -40.54 11.15 15.55
CA PRO A 101 -39.27 10.53 15.18
C PRO A 101 -38.62 11.27 13.99
N PRO A 102 -37.29 11.15 13.82
CA PRO A 102 -36.59 11.68 12.67
C PRO A 102 -37.18 11.16 11.35
N VAL A 103 -37.23 12.02 10.34
CA VAL A 103 -37.65 11.66 8.98
C VAL A 103 -36.41 11.46 8.12
N VAL A 104 -36.18 10.22 7.68
CA VAL A 104 -35.09 9.89 6.74
C VAL A 104 -35.54 10.09 5.29
N GLY A 105 -34.70 10.73 4.50
CA GLY A 105 -34.83 10.86 3.05
C GLY A 105 -34.01 9.82 2.30
N THR A 106 -34.00 9.93 0.97
CA THR A 106 -33.12 9.10 0.13
C THR A 106 -31.65 9.48 0.38
N PRO A 107 -30.77 8.54 0.75
CA PRO A 107 -29.35 8.81 0.89
C PRO A 107 -28.74 9.30 -0.43
N VAL A 108 -27.76 10.19 -0.34
CA VAL A 108 -26.93 10.56 -1.49
C VAL A 108 -25.73 9.64 -1.51
N VAL A 109 -25.57 8.90 -2.61
CA VAL A 109 -24.47 7.94 -2.79
C VAL A 109 -23.63 8.41 -3.97
N GLY A 110 -22.34 8.59 -3.76
CA GLY A 110 -21.39 8.99 -4.78
C GLY A 110 -21.08 7.86 -5.77
N THR A 111 -20.40 8.22 -6.85
CA THR A 111 -19.79 7.24 -7.76
C THR A 111 -18.58 6.59 -7.08
N PRO A 112 -18.36 5.27 -7.24
CA PRO A 112 -17.12 4.65 -6.80
C PRO A 112 -15.90 5.35 -7.36
N ASN A 113 -14.86 5.47 -6.55
CA ASN A 113 -13.53 5.75 -7.04
C ASN A 113 -13.11 4.62 -8.01
N ALA A 114 -12.64 4.97 -9.21
CA ALA A 114 -12.33 4.00 -10.26
C ALA A 114 -11.22 3.02 -9.84
N THR A 115 -10.24 3.50 -9.08
CA THR A 115 -9.08 2.74 -8.62
C THR A 115 -9.41 1.90 -7.39
N THR A 116 -9.93 2.53 -6.33
CA THR A 116 -10.08 1.87 -5.02
C THR A 116 -11.46 1.25 -4.80
N GLY A 117 -12.45 1.64 -5.61
CA GLY A 117 -13.86 1.29 -5.38
C GLY A 117 -14.52 2.01 -4.21
N VAL A 118 -13.80 2.91 -3.51
CA VAL A 118 -14.33 3.65 -2.36
C VAL A 118 -15.50 4.54 -2.79
N VAL A 119 -16.60 4.48 -2.03
CA VAL A 119 -17.81 5.28 -2.24
C VAL A 119 -18.00 6.21 -1.06
N THR A 120 -18.13 7.51 -1.32
CA THR A 120 -18.54 8.49 -0.31
C THR A 120 -20.01 8.85 -0.47
N GLY A 121 -20.66 9.24 0.61
CA GLY A 121 -22.06 9.63 0.56
C GLY A 121 -22.54 10.35 1.81
N GLN A 122 -23.84 10.59 1.86
CA GLN A 122 -24.49 11.40 2.87
C GLN A 122 -25.86 10.83 3.22
N ILE A 123 -26.10 10.62 4.52
CA ILE A 123 -27.46 10.38 5.03
C ILE A 123 -28.21 11.70 5.05
N VAL A 124 -29.41 11.70 4.46
CA VAL A 124 -30.30 12.86 4.44
C VAL A 124 -31.42 12.62 5.45
N ALA A 125 -31.52 13.47 6.46
CA ALA A 125 -32.57 13.38 7.47
C ALA A 125 -32.94 14.77 8.02
N SER A 126 -34.16 14.87 8.54
CA SER A 126 -34.66 16.07 9.21
C SER A 126 -35.49 15.67 10.43
N ASP A 127 -35.50 16.53 11.44
CA ASP A 127 -36.33 16.35 12.63
C ASP A 127 -37.49 17.36 12.64
N PRO A 128 -38.77 16.93 12.75
CA PRO A 128 -39.92 17.84 12.77
C PRO A 128 -39.93 18.78 13.98
N ASP A 129 -39.36 18.36 15.10
CA ASP A 129 -39.34 19.10 16.36
C ASP A 129 -38.05 19.94 16.52
N GLY A 130 -37.12 19.82 15.57
CA GLY A 130 -35.86 20.57 15.51
C GLY A 130 -34.77 20.01 16.41
N ASN A 131 -34.92 18.76 16.86
CA ASN A 131 -33.93 18.07 17.67
C ASN A 131 -32.61 17.84 16.90
N THR A 132 -31.50 17.81 17.63
CA THR A 132 -30.19 17.51 17.04
C THR A 132 -30.12 16.03 16.67
N LEU A 133 -29.74 15.74 15.42
CA LEU A 133 -29.65 14.39 14.91
C LEU A 133 -28.25 13.80 15.11
N THR A 134 -28.22 12.50 15.41
CA THR A 134 -27.02 11.68 15.49
C THR A 134 -27.12 10.49 14.54
N TYR A 135 -26.00 10.08 13.96
CA TYR A 135 -25.93 9.08 12.89
C TYR A 135 -25.04 7.90 13.28
N SER A 136 -25.45 6.69 12.95
CA SER A 136 -24.64 5.47 13.14
C SER A 136 -24.89 4.44 12.04
N ALA A 137 -23.92 3.55 11.83
CA ALA A 137 -23.97 2.44 10.90
C ALA A 137 -23.09 1.29 11.43
N PRO A 138 -23.31 0.03 11.00
CA PRO A 138 -22.37 -1.06 11.24
C PRO A 138 -20.98 -0.72 10.70
N ALA A 139 -19.91 -1.17 11.36
CA ALA A 139 -18.54 -0.92 10.90
C ALA A 139 -18.17 -1.73 9.64
N THR A 140 -18.89 -2.83 9.38
CA THR A 140 -18.65 -3.73 8.25
C THR A 140 -19.95 -4.24 7.64
N THR A 141 -19.84 -4.69 6.39
CA THR A 141 -20.86 -5.42 5.65
C THR A 141 -20.27 -6.76 5.19
N ALA A 142 -21.04 -7.53 4.40
CA ALA A 142 -20.52 -8.75 3.78
C ALA A 142 -19.42 -8.49 2.74
N LYS A 143 -19.31 -7.27 2.20
CA LYS A 143 -18.43 -6.94 1.07
C LYS A 143 -17.56 -5.71 1.29
N GLY A 144 -17.53 -5.13 2.48
CA GLY A 144 -16.77 -3.91 2.73
C GLY A 144 -16.83 -3.40 4.16
N ALA A 145 -16.15 -2.28 4.37
CA ALA A 145 -16.14 -1.51 5.62
C ALA A 145 -16.91 -0.21 5.45
N VAL A 146 -17.56 0.25 6.52
CA VAL A 146 -18.32 1.51 6.57
C VAL A 146 -17.80 2.37 7.70
N SER A 147 -17.56 3.64 7.41
CA SER A 147 -17.30 4.69 8.40
C SER A 147 -18.32 5.81 8.23
N ILE A 148 -18.93 6.26 9.32
CA ILE A 148 -19.92 7.34 9.31
C ILE A 148 -19.58 8.41 10.35
N ASN A 149 -19.71 9.68 9.96
CA ASN A 149 -19.57 10.80 10.88
C ASN A 149 -20.87 10.95 11.69
N ALA A 150 -20.77 10.76 13.01
CA ALA A 150 -21.93 10.74 13.90
C ALA A 150 -22.70 12.07 13.99
N ALA A 151 -22.10 13.20 13.62
CA ALA A 151 -22.73 14.52 13.68
C ALA A 151 -23.30 14.96 12.32
N SER A 152 -22.61 14.65 11.22
CA SER A 152 -23.03 15.09 9.90
C SER A 152 -23.79 14.04 9.11
N GLY A 153 -23.60 12.75 9.36
CA GLY A 153 -24.16 11.67 8.53
C GLY A 153 -23.40 11.43 7.23
N ALA A 154 -22.26 12.08 7.02
CA ALA A 154 -21.36 11.76 5.91
C ALA A 154 -20.74 10.38 6.14
N PHE A 155 -20.71 9.54 5.11
CA PHE A 155 -20.15 8.19 5.20
C PHE A 155 -19.14 7.89 4.10
N THR A 156 -18.28 6.92 4.37
CA THR A 156 -17.37 6.28 3.42
C THR A 156 -17.58 4.77 3.47
N TYR A 157 -17.74 4.15 2.31
CA TYR A 157 -17.77 2.71 2.13
C TYR A 157 -16.55 2.25 1.34
N THR A 158 -15.84 1.26 1.84
CA THR A 158 -14.66 0.68 1.22
C THR A 158 -14.93 -0.79 0.91
N PRO A 159 -15.12 -1.19 -0.36
CA PRO A 159 -15.34 -2.58 -0.71
C PRO A 159 -14.06 -3.42 -0.49
N THR A 160 -14.24 -4.70 -0.17
CA THR A 160 -13.17 -5.71 -0.13
C THR A 160 -12.67 -6.03 -1.54
N ALA A 161 -11.41 -6.49 -1.66
CA ALA A 161 -10.84 -6.91 -2.93
C ALA A 161 -11.65 -8.04 -3.58
N GLU A 162 -12.07 -9.04 -2.79
CA GLU A 162 -12.84 -10.19 -3.25
C GLU A 162 -14.18 -9.78 -3.87
N ALA A 163 -14.85 -8.79 -3.27
CA ALA A 163 -16.10 -8.26 -3.81
C ALA A 163 -15.89 -7.55 -5.15
N ARG A 164 -14.76 -6.84 -5.30
CA ARG A 164 -14.41 -6.17 -6.56
C ARG A 164 -13.99 -7.15 -7.65
N ASP A 165 -13.32 -8.23 -7.29
CA ASP A 165 -12.97 -9.32 -8.20
C ASP A 165 -14.23 -10.07 -8.67
N ALA A 166 -15.15 -10.36 -7.75
CA ALA A 166 -16.45 -10.94 -8.08
C ALA A 166 -17.24 -10.03 -9.04
N ALA A 167 -17.22 -8.71 -8.81
CA ALA A 167 -17.85 -7.72 -9.69
C ALA A 167 -17.16 -7.63 -11.07
N ALA A 168 -15.87 -7.98 -11.18
CA ALA A 168 -15.08 -7.99 -12.42
C ALA A 168 -15.25 -9.26 -13.25
N SER A 169 -15.86 -10.32 -12.70
CA SER A 169 -16.11 -11.55 -13.45
C SER A 169 -16.92 -11.29 -14.73
N PRO A 170 -16.58 -11.92 -15.87
CA PRO A 170 -17.39 -11.86 -17.10
C PRO A 170 -18.83 -12.35 -16.90
N THR A 171 -19.08 -13.12 -15.85
CA THR A 171 -20.41 -13.62 -15.47
C THR A 171 -20.99 -12.92 -14.24
N ALA A 172 -20.44 -11.77 -13.82
CA ALA A 172 -20.88 -11.03 -12.65
C ALA A 172 -22.36 -10.61 -12.77
N THR A 173 -23.12 -10.91 -11.72
CA THR A 173 -24.52 -10.52 -11.56
C THR A 173 -24.64 -9.12 -10.94
N GLU A 174 -25.85 -8.56 -10.94
CA GLU A 174 -26.11 -7.29 -10.23
C GLU A 174 -25.92 -7.41 -8.72
N ALA A 175 -26.12 -8.61 -8.16
CA ALA A 175 -25.83 -8.88 -6.77
C ALA A 175 -24.32 -8.80 -6.50
N ASP A 176 -23.45 -9.15 -7.44
CA ASP A 176 -21.99 -9.05 -7.29
C ASP A 176 -21.53 -7.58 -7.29
N LYS A 177 -22.20 -6.74 -8.08
CA LYS A 177 -21.87 -5.31 -8.29
C LYS A 177 -22.49 -4.35 -7.27
N THR A 178 -23.18 -4.87 -6.26
CA THR A 178 -23.84 -4.04 -5.24
C THR A 178 -23.61 -4.60 -3.84
N ASP A 179 -23.67 -3.70 -2.86
CA ASP A 179 -23.73 -4.03 -1.44
C ASP A 179 -24.68 -3.05 -0.73
N SER A 180 -25.00 -3.30 0.54
CA SER A 180 -25.82 -2.38 1.32
C SER A 180 -25.56 -2.45 2.82
N PHE A 181 -25.87 -1.37 3.52
CA PHE A 181 -25.89 -1.31 4.97
C PHE A 181 -27.09 -0.49 5.48
N THR A 182 -27.48 -0.69 6.74
CA THR A 182 -28.56 0.06 7.38
C THR A 182 -27.98 1.15 8.28
N ALA A 183 -28.26 2.42 7.97
CA ALA A 183 -27.91 3.55 8.83
C ALA A 183 -29.07 3.88 9.78
N THR A 184 -28.75 4.27 11.02
CA THR A 184 -29.71 4.72 12.04
C THR A 184 -29.51 6.20 12.32
N VAL A 185 -30.62 6.94 12.36
CA VAL A 185 -30.68 8.37 12.71
C VAL A 185 -31.50 8.51 14.00
N SER A 186 -30.96 9.18 15.01
CA SER A 186 -31.65 9.42 16.28
C SER A 186 -31.63 10.88 16.69
N ASP A 187 -32.74 11.35 17.25
CA ASP A 187 -32.93 12.66 17.91
C ASP A 187 -32.62 12.59 19.43
N GLY A 188 -32.18 11.43 19.94
CA GLY A 188 -31.97 11.13 21.36
C GLY A 188 -33.20 10.58 22.10
N LEU A 189 -34.36 10.49 21.45
CA LEU A 189 -35.65 10.09 22.05
C LEU A 189 -36.35 8.99 21.24
N ALA A 190 -36.20 9.05 19.92
CA ALA A 190 -36.66 8.11 18.92
C ALA A 190 -35.57 7.90 17.86
N SER A 191 -35.82 6.98 16.93
CA SER A 191 -34.91 6.72 15.82
C SER A 191 -35.66 6.30 14.57
N ALA A 192 -35.02 6.51 13.43
CA ALA A 192 -35.43 6.01 12.13
C ALA A 192 -34.25 5.35 11.43
N GLN A 193 -34.54 4.41 10.54
CA GLN A 193 -33.52 3.64 9.81
C GLN A 193 -33.69 3.82 8.30
N VAL A 194 -32.57 3.79 7.58
CA VAL A 194 -32.53 3.83 6.12
C VAL A 194 -31.56 2.80 5.57
N LEU A 195 -31.98 2.07 4.53
CA LEU A 195 -31.11 1.17 3.78
C LEU A 195 -30.31 1.98 2.75
N VAL A 196 -28.99 1.90 2.83
CA VAL A 196 -28.06 2.55 1.92
C VAL A 196 -27.51 1.49 0.97
N GLY A 197 -27.89 1.57 -0.31
CA GLY A 197 -27.28 0.75 -1.36
C GLY A 197 -26.02 1.42 -1.87
N VAL A 198 -24.91 0.69 -1.93
CA VAL A 198 -23.62 1.17 -2.44
C VAL A 198 -23.19 0.33 -3.65
N PRO A 199 -22.72 0.96 -4.74
CA PRO A 199 -22.13 0.24 -5.86
C PRO A 199 -20.77 -0.37 -5.48
N VAL A 200 -20.53 -1.59 -5.93
CA VAL A 200 -19.22 -2.25 -5.90
C VAL A 200 -18.68 -2.22 -7.33
N SER A 201 -17.72 -1.35 -7.61
CA SER A 201 -17.09 -1.30 -8.93
C SER A 201 -16.19 -2.52 -9.14
N PRO A 202 -16.19 -3.09 -10.37
CA PRO A 202 -15.20 -4.08 -10.77
C PRO A 202 -13.77 -3.63 -10.42
N LYS A 203 -12.91 -4.57 -10.04
CA LYS A 203 -11.47 -4.34 -10.16
C LYS A 203 -11.18 -4.07 -11.64
N ALA A 204 -10.41 -3.03 -11.95
CA ALA A 204 -10.06 -2.71 -13.32
C ALA A 204 -9.29 -3.91 -13.92
N ILE A 205 -9.89 -4.58 -14.91
CA ILE A 205 -9.15 -5.54 -15.74
C ILE A 205 -8.58 -4.73 -16.88
N VAL A 206 -7.26 -4.65 -16.93
CA VAL A 206 -6.54 -3.98 -17.98
C VAL A 206 -6.13 -4.99 -19.06
N VAL A 207 -6.43 -4.62 -20.30
CA VAL A 207 -6.19 -5.43 -21.51
C VAL A 207 -4.72 -5.23 -21.92
N PRO A 208 -4.06 -6.21 -22.58
CA PRO A 208 -2.74 -5.99 -23.16
C PRO A 208 -2.67 -4.68 -23.96
N GLY A 209 -1.75 -3.78 -23.58
CA GLY A 209 -1.49 -2.51 -24.28
C GLY A 209 -1.76 -1.22 -23.51
N ASP A 210 -2.19 -1.28 -22.25
CA ASP A 210 -2.40 -0.08 -21.43
C ASP A 210 -1.15 0.34 -20.64
N LEU A 211 -0.16 -0.54 -20.44
CA LEU A 211 1.20 -0.15 -20.10
C LEU A 211 2.04 -0.17 -21.37
N THR A 212 2.50 0.99 -21.81
CA THR A 212 3.25 1.17 -23.06
C THR A 212 4.59 1.87 -22.82
N PHE A 213 5.52 1.69 -23.75
CA PHE A 213 6.86 2.26 -23.66
C PHE A 213 7.15 3.17 -24.85
N THR A 214 7.79 4.29 -24.56
CA THR A 214 8.31 5.24 -25.54
C THR A 214 9.82 5.35 -25.34
N PHE A 215 10.59 4.76 -26.26
CA PHE A 215 12.05 4.77 -26.22
C PHE A 215 12.62 5.98 -26.98
N LYS A 216 13.32 6.86 -26.27
CA LYS A 216 13.96 8.07 -26.80
C LYS A 216 15.45 7.82 -26.98
N TYR A 217 15.83 7.39 -28.18
CA TYR A 217 17.22 7.06 -28.52
C TYR A 217 18.09 8.31 -28.69
N GLY A 218 19.08 8.46 -27.80
CA GLY A 218 20.01 9.56 -27.73
C GLY A 218 21.41 9.20 -28.25
N SER A 219 22.43 9.41 -27.41
CA SER A 219 23.83 9.11 -27.73
C SER A 219 23.99 7.63 -28.07
N GLY A 220 24.79 7.30 -29.09
CA GLY A 220 24.99 5.92 -29.53
C GLY A 220 23.84 5.33 -30.35
N SER A 221 22.81 6.11 -30.67
CA SER A 221 21.67 5.66 -31.48
C SER A 221 22.05 5.06 -32.84
N GLN A 222 23.24 5.38 -33.37
CA GLN A 222 23.77 4.77 -34.60
C GLN A 222 24.12 3.28 -34.47
N TYR A 223 24.33 2.76 -33.25
CA TYR A 223 24.63 1.34 -33.02
C TYR A 223 23.37 0.47 -32.97
N TRP A 224 22.21 1.08 -32.72
CA TRP A 224 20.93 0.38 -32.59
C TRP A 224 20.36 -0.06 -33.94
N THR A 225 20.46 -1.36 -34.19
CA THR A 225 19.82 -2.03 -35.34
C THR A 225 18.32 -2.24 -35.11
N GLU A 226 17.55 -2.48 -36.18
CA GLU A 226 16.12 -2.83 -36.08
C GLU A 226 15.89 -4.08 -35.21
N PRO A 227 16.64 -5.20 -35.38
CA PRO A 227 16.53 -6.35 -34.48
C PRO A 227 16.77 -6.03 -32.99
N ALA A 228 17.72 -5.14 -32.68
CA ALA A 228 17.98 -4.74 -31.28
C ALA A 228 16.79 -3.96 -30.69
N ARG A 229 16.20 -3.06 -31.48
CA ARG A 229 15.02 -2.27 -31.08
C ARG A 229 13.80 -3.18 -30.88
N ASP A 230 13.60 -4.15 -31.77
CA ASP A 230 12.52 -5.14 -31.66
C ASP A 230 12.71 -6.04 -30.43
N ALA A 231 13.95 -6.43 -30.12
CA ALA A 231 14.27 -7.23 -28.94
C ALA A 231 14.06 -6.45 -27.63
N LEU A 232 14.42 -5.16 -27.58
CA LEU A 232 14.10 -4.28 -26.44
C LEU A 232 12.58 -4.12 -26.28
N GLN A 233 11.85 -3.88 -27.38
CA GLN A 233 10.40 -3.78 -27.33
C GLN A 233 9.77 -5.09 -26.84
N TRP A 234 10.28 -6.24 -27.27
CA TRP A 234 9.83 -7.54 -26.79
C TRP A 234 10.00 -7.69 -25.27
N ALA A 235 11.14 -7.28 -24.71
CA ALA A 235 11.37 -7.32 -23.26
C ALA A 235 10.37 -6.42 -22.51
N ALA A 236 10.13 -5.21 -23.02
CA ALA A 236 9.19 -4.27 -22.44
C ALA A 236 7.74 -4.77 -22.49
N ASP A 237 7.30 -5.30 -23.63
CA ASP A 237 5.97 -5.91 -23.78
C ASP A 237 5.81 -7.14 -22.89
N THR A 238 6.89 -7.91 -22.72
CA THR A 238 6.90 -9.08 -21.83
C THR A 238 6.72 -8.66 -20.38
N LEU A 239 7.51 -7.69 -19.88
CA LEU A 239 7.34 -7.17 -18.51
C LEU A 239 5.94 -6.59 -18.31
N ALA A 240 5.45 -5.75 -19.23
CA ALA A 240 4.11 -5.19 -19.15
C ALA A 240 3.00 -6.26 -19.10
N SER A 241 3.21 -7.42 -19.73
CA SER A 241 2.21 -8.50 -19.70
C SER A 241 2.02 -9.14 -18.33
N TYR A 242 2.98 -8.96 -17.41
CA TYR A 242 2.89 -9.41 -16.02
C TYR A 242 2.25 -8.37 -15.09
N LEU A 243 2.04 -7.13 -15.54
CA LEU A 243 1.61 -6.04 -14.66
C LEU A 243 0.18 -5.59 -14.97
N VAL A 244 -0.56 -5.30 -13.90
CA VAL A 244 -1.88 -4.68 -13.96
C VAL A 244 -1.75 -3.22 -13.53
N VAL A 245 -2.22 -2.31 -14.37
CA VAL A 245 -2.27 -0.87 -14.08
C VAL A 245 -3.72 -0.42 -13.86
N ASP A 246 -3.94 0.63 -13.09
CA ASP A 246 -5.31 1.16 -12.87
C ASP A 246 -5.78 2.11 -13.97
N THR A 247 -4.83 2.71 -14.68
CA THR A 247 -5.06 3.62 -15.82
C THR A 247 -4.02 3.36 -16.89
N PRO A 248 -4.29 3.66 -18.17
CA PRO A 248 -3.25 3.57 -19.19
C PRO A 248 -2.04 4.45 -18.85
N VAL A 249 -0.85 3.84 -18.86
CA VAL A 249 0.44 4.45 -18.58
C VAL A 249 1.33 4.35 -19.81
N ASN A 250 1.93 5.48 -20.20
CA ASN A 250 3.07 5.49 -21.12
C ASN A 250 4.33 5.83 -20.33
N LEU A 251 5.27 4.90 -20.28
CA LEU A 251 6.60 5.11 -19.74
C LEU A 251 7.53 5.59 -20.83
N THR A 252 8.26 6.65 -20.56
CA THR A 252 9.27 7.22 -21.45
C THR A 252 10.65 6.86 -20.93
N PHE A 253 11.48 6.24 -21.76
CA PHE A 253 12.86 5.91 -21.40
C PHE A 253 13.84 6.68 -22.27
N SER A 254 14.84 7.30 -21.65
CA SER A 254 16.05 7.77 -22.34
C SER A 254 16.90 6.56 -22.67
N ILE A 255 17.32 6.41 -23.92
CA ILE A 255 18.16 5.28 -24.33
C ILE A 255 19.50 5.81 -24.80
N THR A 256 20.59 5.33 -24.20
CA THR A 256 21.93 5.53 -24.74
C THR A 256 22.59 4.20 -25.06
N ALA A 257 23.63 4.27 -25.88
CA ALA A 257 24.47 3.11 -26.15
C ALA A 257 25.92 3.51 -26.37
N ASP A 258 26.79 2.55 -26.10
CA ASP A 258 28.18 2.59 -26.54
C ASP A 258 28.54 1.31 -27.31
N SER A 259 29.81 1.18 -27.65
CA SER A 259 30.36 0.03 -28.36
C SER A 259 31.73 -0.28 -27.78
N ALA A 260 31.73 -0.95 -26.63
CA ALA A 260 32.92 -1.28 -25.86
C ALA A 260 33.07 -2.82 -25.76
N PRO A 261 33.70 -3.49 -26.74
CA PRO A 261 33.77 -4.95 -26.78
C PRO A 261 34.58 -5.57 -25.62
N ASP A 262 35.41 -4.78 -24.95
CA ASP A 262 36.25 -5.21 -23.82
C ASP A 262 35.66 -4.82 -22.45
N SER A 263 34.42 -4.32 -22.41
CA SER A 263 33.72 -3.96 -21.17
C SER A 263 32.97 -5.15 -20.60
N ASP A 264 33.03 -5.31 -19.28
CA ASP A 264 32.27 -6.34 -18.56
C ASP A 264 30.80 -5.92 -18.32
N THR A 265 30.48 -4.64 -18.50
CA THR A 265 29.09 -4.13 -18.39
C THR A 265 28.36 -4.33 -19.72
N LEU A 266 27.29 -5.13 -19.67
CA LEU A 266 26.43 -5.41 -20.81
C LEU A 266 25.40 -4.30 -21.04
N ALA A 267 24.68 -3.94 -19.98
CA ALA A 267 23.66 -2.93 -19.98
C ALA A 267 23.36 -2.48 -18.54
N SER A 268 22.58 -1.43 -18.40
CA SER A 268 21.96 -1.02 -17.15
C SER A 268 20.63 -0.34 -17.43
N ALA A 269 19.64 -0.49 -16.56
CA ALA A 269 18.48 0.41 -16.54
C ALA A 269 18.08 0.83 -15.13
N GLY A 270 17.49 2.01 -15.04
CA GLY A 270 17.13 2.59 -13.75
C GLY A 270 16.08 3.69 -13.88
N SER A 271 15.62 4.15 -12.73
CA SER A 271 14.69 5.27 -12.60
C SER A 271 14.93 5.96 -11.27
N ASP A 272 14.93 7.29 -11.27
CA ASP A 272 15.15 8.08 -10.05
C ASP A 272 14.10 7.78 -8.98
N LEU A 273 14.47 7.92 -7.70
CA LEU A 273 13.49 7.92 -6.61
C LEU A 273 12.59 9.16 -6.69
N THR A 274 11.31 8.99 -6.34
CA THR A 274 10.34 10.10 -6.29
C THR A 274 10.63 11.16 -5.25
N SER A 275 11.52 10.88 -4.28
CA SER A 275 11.98 11.85 -3.30
C SER A 275 13.41 11.58 -2.86
N ASP A 276 14.10 12.65 -2.47
CA ASP A 276 15.41 12.66 -1.81
C ASP A 276 15.32 12.75 -0.27
N LYS A 277 14.09 12.77 0.26
CA LYS A 277 13.83 12.94 1.69
C LYS A 277 14.15 11.67 2.48
N VAL A 278 14.09 11.78 3.80
CA VAL A 278 14.25 10.63 4.69
C VAL A 278 13.04 9.71 4.56
N GLY A 279 13.25 8.48 4.11
CA GLY A 279 12.18 7.52 3.88
C GLY A 279 12.57 6.38 2.94
N PHE A 280 11.58 5.53 2.65
CA PHE A 280 11.60 4.61 1.52
C PHE A 280 10.70 5.18 0.44
N TYR A 281 11.16 5.16 -0.81
CA TYR A 281 10.44 5.75 -1.92
C TYR A 281 10.42 4.84 -3.13
N ASN A 282 9.33 4.93 -3.87
CA ASN A 282 9.23 4.32 -5.18
C ASN A 282 10.12 5.05 -6.18
N THR A 283 10.57 4.33 -7.21
CA THR A 283 11.12 4.97 -8.42
C THR A 283 10.04 5.76 -9.15
N VAL A 284 10.41 6.67 -10.05
CA VAL A 284 9.46 7.41 -10.90
C VAL A 284 8.65 6.45 -11.76
N VAL A 285 9.30 5.46 -12.38
CA VAL A 285 8.62 4.39 -13.15
C VAL A 285 7.60 3.68 -12.28
N GLN A 286 8.01 3.19 -11.10
CA GLN A 286 7.12 2.50 -10.17
C GLN A 286 5.95 3.37 -9.75
N SER A 287 6.21 4.61 -9.32
CA SER A 287 5.15 5.54 -8.93
C SER A 287 4.16 5.79 -10.07
N LYS A 288 4.63 5.95 -11.31
CA LYS A 288 3.76 6.22 -12.45
C LYS A 288 2.92 5.00 -12.83
N VAL A 289 3.48 3.80 -12.78
CA VAL A 289 2.75 2.54 -13.01
C VAL A 289 1.68 2.34 -11.92
N LEU A 290 2.02 2.57 -10.66
CA LEU A 290 1.12 2.35 -9.51
C LEU A 290 0.01 3.40 -9.39
N THR A 291 0.25 4.63 -9.83
CA THR A 291 -0.67 5.75 -9.58
C THR A 291 -1.30 6.34 -10.83
N GLY A 292 -0.74 6.07 -12.02
CA GLY A 292 -1.08 6.76 -13.26
C GLY A 292 -0.61 8.23 -13.31
N VAL A 293 0.04 8.72 -12.25
CA VAL A 293 0.49 10.11 -12.14
C VAL A 293 1.96 10.21 -12.51
N ASP A 294 2.25 11.12 -13.42
CA ASP A 294 3.61 11.50 -13.80
C ASP A 294 4.27 12.35 -12.69
N ALA A 295 5.32 11.82 -12.08
CA ALA A 295 6.03 12.44 -10.97
C ALA A 295 7.18 13.36 -11.42
N ASN A 296 7.63 13.29 -12.67
CA ASN A 296 8.83 14.00 -13.16
C ASN A 296 8.58 14.87 -14.41
N GLY A 297 7.34 14.91 -14.91
CA GLY A 297 6.90 15.84 -15.95
C GLY A 297 7.48 15.49 -17.32
N SER A 298 8.17 16.43 -17.98
CA SER A 298 8.66 16.19 -19.35
C SER A 298 9.93 15.33 -19.43
N SER A 299 10.57 15.05 -18.29
CA SER A 299 11.76 14.19 -18.21
C SER A 299 11.42 12.75 -18.61
N ALA A 300 12.44 11.95 -18.96
CA ALA A 300 12.22 10.52 -19.15
C ALA A 300 11.94 9.87 -17.79
N ASP A 301 10.99 8.96 -17.72
CA ASP A 301 10.62 8.21 -16.50
C ASP A 301 11.76 7.31 -16.02
N GLY A 302 12.53 6.75 -16.96
CA GLY A 302 13.73 5.96 -16.68
C GLY A 302 14.81 6.11 -17.76
N GLU A 303 15.92 5.44 -17.55
CA GLU A 303 17.08 5.39 -18.44
C GLU A 303 17.49 3.94 -18.71
N ILE A 304 17.96 3.67 -19.92
CA ILE A 304 18.58 2.40 -20.31
C ILE A 304 19.86 2.74 -21.07
N ASP A 305 20.97 2.18 -20.60
CA ASP A 305 22.27 2.25 -21.24
C ASP A 305 22.68 0.84 -21.69
N VAL A 306 23.09 0.71 -22.96
CA VAL A 306 23.38 -0.60 -23.55
C VAL A 306 24.71 -0.59 -24.28
N ASN A 307 25.56 -1.56 -23.98
CA ASN A 307 26.78 -1.80 -24.73
C ASN A 307 26.51 -2.67 -25.95
N LEU A 308 26.36 -2.04 -27.11
CA LEU A 308 26.11 -2.73 -28.38
C LEU A 308 27.40 -3.20 -29.07
N GLY A 309 28.55 -3.10 -28.39
CA GLY A 309 29.83 -3.66 -28.83
C GLY A 309 30.00 -5.15 -28.50
N ILE A 310 29.06 -5.75 -27.76
CA ILE A 310 29.06 -7.15 -27.35
C ILE A 310 28.41 -8.05 -28.42
N ASP A 311 28.77 -9.34 -28.47
CA ASP A 311 28.15 -10.32 -29.36
C ASP A 311 26.75 -10.72 -28.87
N TRP A 312 25.75 -10.00 -29.36
CA TRP A 312 24.34 -10.14 -28.99
C TRP A 312 23.56 -11.06 -29.92
N ALA A 313 22.75 -11.94 -29.34
CA ALA A 313 21.64 -12.59 -30.01
C ALA A 313 20.33 -11.83 -29.74
N PHE A 314 19.76 -11.23 -30.79
CA PHE A 314 18.49 -10.49 -30.70
C PHE A 314 17.24 -11.36 -30.94
N GLY A 315 17.42 -12.57 -31.50
CA GLY A 315 16.35 -13.47 -31.91
C GLY A 315 16.02 -14.55 -30.88
N ASP A 316 15.28 -15.58 -31.30
CA ASP A 316 14.92 -16.72 -30.44
C ASP A 316 15.97 -17.83 -30.41
N SER A 317 16.93 -17.79 -31.33
CA SER A 317 18.09 -18.67 -31.32
C SER A 317 19.28 -17.89 -30.78
N VAL A 318 19.89 -18.40 -29.71
CA VAL A 318 21.06 -17.79 -29.06
C VAL A 318 22.20 -18.79 -29.14
N GLY A 319 23.33 -18.39 -29.73
CA GLY A 319 24.56 -19.18 -29.74
C GLY A 319 25.12 -19.34 -28.32
N SER A 320 25.86 -20.42 -28.06
CA SER A 320 26.45 -20.66 -26.72
C SER A 320 27.48 -19.61 -26.29
N ASP A 321 28.03 -18.88 -27.26
CA ASP A 321 29.03 -17.83 -27.13
C ASP A 321 28.45 -16.40 -27.22
N GLN A 322 27.14 -16.28 -27.45
CA GLN A 322 26.45 -14.99 -27.57
C GLN A 322 25.66 -14.68 -26.30
N TYR A 323 25.52 -13.40 -25.97
CA TYR A 323 24.61 -12.97 -24.91
C TYR A 323 23.18 -12.84 -25.43
N ASP A 324 22.21 -13.21 -24.59
CA ASP A 324 20.79 -13.10 -24.91
C ASP A 324 20.25 -11.70 -24.62
N PHE A 325 20.12 -10.88 -25.67
CA PHE A 325 19.68 -9.49 -25.54
C PHE A 325 18.28 -9.37 -24.94
N LYS A 326 17.37 -10.29 -25.27
CA LYS A 326 15.98 -10.26 -24.77
C LYS A 326 15.93 -10.54 -23.27
N SER A 327 16.74 -11.52 -22.81
CA SER A 327 16.90 -11.84 -21.39
C SER A 327 17.49 -10.65 -20.63
N THR A 328 18.61 -10.09 -21.12
CA THR A 328 19.27 -8.96 -20.46
C THR A 328 18.37 -7.74 -20.39
N MET A 329 17.71 -7.33 -21.48
CA MET A 329 16.81 -6.16 -21.42
C MET A 329 15.61 -6.37 -20.49
N LEU A 330 15.09 -7.60 -20.39
CA LEU A 330 14.01 -7.90 -19.45
C LEU A 330 14.49 -7.77 -17.99
N HIS A 331 15.70 -8.25 -17.71
CA HIS A 331 16.39 -8.08 -16.43
C HIS A 331 16.61 -6.61 -16.11
N GLU A 332 17.23 -5.84 -17.00
CA GLU A 332 17.49 -4.41 -16.76
C GLU A 332 16.21 -3.63 -16.48
N LEU A 333 15.15 -3.89 -17.25
CA LEU A 333 13.87 -3.24 -17.04
C LEU A 333 13.30 -3.51 -15.63
N MET A 334 13.57 -4.67 -15.02
CA MET A 334 13.13 -4.93 -13.65
C MET A 334 13.80 -3.98 -12.63
N HIS A 335 15.07 -3.60 -12.83
CA HIS A 335 15.73 -2.60 -11.99
C HIS A 335 15.04 -1.23 -12.08
N ALA A 336 14.67 -0.79 -13.28
CA ALA A 336 13.91 0.45 -13.45
C ALA A 336 12.54 0.41 -12.76
N PHE A 337 11.95 -0.78 -12.66
CA PHE A 337 10.69 -1.06 -11.95
C PHE A 337 10.89 -1.28 -10.44
N GLY A 338 12.06 -1.00 -9.89
CA GLY A 338 12.28 -0.98 -8.45
C GLY A 338 12.74 -2.31 -7.85
N PHE A 339 13.11 -3.30 -8.66
CA PHE A 339 13.94 -4.42 -8.18
C PHE A 339 15.38 -3.91 -8.01
N LEU A 340 15.61 -3.05 -7.03
CA LEU A 340 16.86 -2.30 -6.88
C LEU A 340 17.05 -1.91 -5.42
N SER A 341 18.23 -2.18 -4.87
CA SER A 341 18.61 -1.76 -3.53
C SER A 341 19.51 -0.54 -3.57
N TYR A 342 19.33 0.38 -2.62
CA TYR A 342 20.24 1.51 -2.39
C TYR A 342 21.21 1.23 -1.22
N ILE A 343 21.21 0.00 -0.68
CA ILE A 343 22.23 -0.46 0.26
C ILE A 343 23.53 -0.66 -0.52
N ASP A 344 24.60 -0.05 -0.01
CA ASP A 344 25.94 -0.03 -0.60
C ASP A 344 26.93 -0.85 0.25
N GLU A 345 28.20 -0.85 -0.12
CA GLU A 345 29.26 -1.52 0.62
C GLU A 345 29.42 -0.99 2.06
N ALA A 346 30.05 -1.79 2.93
CA ALA A 346 30.27 -1.44 4.32
C ALA A 346 30.97 -0.08 4.47
N GLY A 347 30.45 0.78 5.36
CA GLY A 347 30.93 2.15 5.53
C GLY A 347 30.28 3.22 4.63
N TYR A 348 29.53 2.86 3.59
CA TYR A 348 28.91 3.83 2.67
C TYR A 348 27.40 4.05 2.90
N ASN A 349 26.78 3.22 3.73
CA ASN A 349 25.35 3.26 4.10
C ASN A 349 24.97 4.39 5.09
N THR A 350 25.45 5.61 4.86
CA THR A 350 25.19 6.78 5.73
C THR A 350 23.92 7.54 5.36
N GLY A 351 23.36 7.25 4.19
CA GLY A 351 22.10 7.79 3.70
C GLY A 351 20.90 7.42 4.57
N ARG A 352 19.79 8.11 4.33
CA ARG A 352 18.48 7.79 4.96
C ARG A 352 17.31 7.82 3.97
N ASN A 353 17.66 7.79 2.69
CA ASN A 353 16.75 7.75 1.57
C ASN A 353 17.02 6.44 0.84
N TRP A 354 16.00 5.61 0.71
CA TRP A 354 16.12 4.22 0.28
C TRP A 354 15.06 3.90 -0.77
N ALA A 355 15.32 2.89 -1.60
CA ALA A 355 14.29 2.36 -2.49
C ALA A 355 13.21 1.63 -1.69
N GLU A 356 12.00 1.52 -2.24
CA GLU A 356 10.92 0.74 -1.63
C GLU A 356 11.33 -0.71 -1.37
N PHE A 357 12.14 -1.30 -2.25
CA PHE A 357 12.73 -2.63 -2.09
C PHE A 357 13.50 -2.79 -0.77
N ASP A 358 14.28 -1.78 -0.38
CA ASP A 358 15.13 -1.81 0.83
C ASP A 358 14.32 -1.94 2.13
N ARG A 359 13.03 -1.59 2.10
CA ARG A 359 12.11 -1.78 3.23
C ARG A 359 12.02 -3.25 3.64
N PHE A 360 12.19 -4.15 2.68
CA PHE A 360 12.00 -5.58 2.85
C PHE A 360 13.33 -6.33 3.03
N VAL A 361 14.47 -5.63 3.00
CA VAL A 361 15.77 -6.27 3.21
C VAL A 361 15.97 -6.58 4.69
N VAL A 362 16.24 -7.85 4.98
CA VAL A 362 16.33 -8.42 6.33
C VAL A 362 17.56 -9.31 6.49
N ASP A 363 17.94 -9.59 7.73
CA ASP A 363 18.87 -10.65 8.07
C ASP A 363 18.23 -12.05 7.95
N GLN A 364 19.03 -13.10 8.14
CA GLN A 364 18.56 -14.50 8.09
C GLN A 364 17.43 -14.86 9.08
N ASN A 365 17.16 -14.02 10.08
CA ASN A 365 16.10 -14.20 11.07
C ASN A 365 14.85 -13.35 10.77
N GLY A 366 14.85 -12.59 9.67
CA GLY A 366 13.76 -11.68 9.31
C GLY A 366 13.84 -10.32 10.00
N THR A 367 14.98 -9.96 10.59
CA THR A 367 15.16 -8.65 11.21
C THR A 367 15.54 -7.62 10.16
N ALA A 368 14.77 -6.52 10.06
CA ALA A 368 15.06 -5.43 9.13
C ALA A 368 16.44 -4.81 9.38
N VAL A 369 17.21 -4.65 8.31
CA VAL A 369 18.57 -4.06 8.39
C VAL A 369 18.55 -2.53 8.40
N ILE A 370 17.46 -1.93 7.91
CA ILE A 370 17.19 -0.50 8.03
C ILE A 370 16.12 -0.29 9.11
N GLY A 371 16.51 0.37 10.21
CA GLY A 371 15.61 0.60 11.34
C GLY A 371 14.59 1.72 11.09
N SER A 372 13.67 1.92 12.05
CA SER A 372 12.62 2.96 11.98
C SER A 372 13.10 4.41 11.88
N SER A 373 14.41 4.65 12.11
CA SER A 373 15.06 5.94 11.87
C SER A 373 15.61 6.12 10.45
N TYR A 374 15.32 5.16 9.55
CA TYR A 374 15.84 5.05 8.19
C TYR A 374 17.36 5.00 8.12
N ARG A 375 18.01 4.47 9.15
CA ARG A 375 19.45 4.25 9.16
C ARG A 375 19.72 2.76 8.99
N PHE A 376 20.66 2.44 8.11
CA PHE A 376 21.25 1.10 8.06
C PHE A 376 21.90 0.80 9.41
N ASN A 377 21.60 -0.36 9.98
CA ASN A 377 22.18 -0.81 11.22
C ASN A 377 23.54 -1.44 10.94
N THR A 378 24.61 -0.77 11.36
CA THR A 378 25.99 -1.21 11.12
C THR A 378 26.35 -2.55 11.76
N ALA A 379 25.48 -3.11 12.61
CA ALA A 379 25.63 -4.50 13.07
C ALA A 379 25.53 -5.53 11.94
N TYR A 380 24.93 -5.16 10.79
CA TYR A 380 24.76 -6.02 9.62
C TYR A 380 25.78 -5.75 8.50
N GLU A 381 26.87 -5.01 8.77
CA GLU A 381 27.90 -4.77 7.74
C GLU A 381 28.55 -6.07 7.23
N THR A 382 28.69 -7.09 8.08
CA THR A 382 29.21 -8.41 7.68
C THR A 382 28.28 -9.14 6.72
N ASN A 383 26.96 -8.92 6.83
CA ASN A 383 25.97 -9.52 5.93
C ASN A 383 26.07 -9.01 4.49
N LEU A 384 26.63 -7.81 4.28
CA LEU A 384 26.81 -7.25 2.94
C LEU A 384 27.75 -8.10 2.08
N THR A 385 28.64 -8.87 2.70
CA THR A 385 29.56 -9.79 2.02
C THR A 385 29.37 -11.24 2.49
N GLY A 386 28.11 -11.66 2.67
CA GLY A 386 27.73 -13.05 2.96
C GLY A 386 27.98 -13.52 4.40
N GLY A 387 28.55 -12.67 5.26
CA GLY A 387 28.70 -12.94 6.68
C GLY A 387 27.35 -13.17 7.35
N ASP A 388 27.31 -14.01 8.40
CA ASP A 388 26.10 -14.31 9.16
C ASP A 388 24.89 -14.77 8.30
N GLY A 389 25.17 -15.39 7.15
CA GLY A 389 24.16 -15.90 6.22
C GLY A 389 23.70 -14.90 5.16
N GLY A 390 24.38 -13.76 5.00
CA GLY A 390 24.07 -12.76 3.97
C GLY A 390 22.80 -11.95 4.25
N LEU A 391 22.31 -11.27 3.22
CA LEU A 391 21.04 -10.54 3.24
C LEU A 391 19.93 -11.31 2.53
N TRP A 392 18.69 -10.99 2.91
CA TRP A 392 17.51 -11.66 2.42
C TRP A 392 16.41 -10.65 2.12
N PHE A 393 15.51 -10.99 1.20
CA PHE A 393 14.26 -10.27 0.98
C PHE A 393 13.13 -10.93 1.78
N GLY A 394 12.47 -10.14 2.62
CA GLY A 394 11.47 -10.57 3.60
C GLY A 394 10.05 -10.10 3.30
N GLY A 395 9.76 -9.70 2.05
CA GLY A 395 8.39 -9.40 1.62
C GLY A 395 7.52 -10.66 1.64
N SER A 396 6.27 -10.53 2.10
CA SER A 396 5.41 -11.68 2.37
C SER A 396 5.06 -12.48 1.12
N ASN A 397 4.83 -11.82 -0.02
CA ASN A 397 4.44 -12.51 -1.25
C ASN A 397 5.62 -13.29 -1.84
N ALA A 398 6.80 -12.68 -1.87
CA ALA A 398 8.04 -13.34 -2.26
C ALA A 398 8.38 -14.53 -1.34
N VAL A 399 8.22 -14.33 -0.02
CA VAL A 399 8.44 -15.37 0.99
C VAL A 399 7.49 -16.54 0.80
N ASP A 400 6.21 -16.28 0.56
CA ASP A 400 5.21 -17.32 0.31
C ASP A 400 5.49 -18.06 -1.00
N ALA A 401 5.94 -17.36 -2.04
CA ALA A 401 6.29 -17.96 -3.33
C ALA A 401 7.54 -18.85 -3.26
N TYR A 402 8.56 -18.44 -2.50
CA TYR A 402 9.80 -19.20 -2.33
C TYR A 402 9.70 -20.31 -1.27
N GLY A 403 8.86 -20.12 -0.26
CA GLY A 403 8.73 -21.01 0.91
C GLY A 403 9.65 -20.63 2.08
N GLY A 404 10.13 -19.39 2.13
CA GLY A 404 11.06 -18.87 3.14
C GLY A 404 11.58 -17.48 2.76
N LEU A 405 12.48 -16.91 3.57
CA LEU A 405 13.19 -15.68 3.19
C LEU A 405 13.94 -15.91 1.87
N VAL A 406 13.91 -14.93 0.96
CA VAL A 406 14.52 -15.06 -0.37
C VAL A 406 15.98 -14.56 -0.33
N PRO A 407 16.99 -15.38 -0.65
CA PRO A 407 18.38 -14.94 -0.53
C PRO A 407 18.75 -13.88 -1.57
N ILE A 408 19.40 -12.81 -1.10
CA ILE A 408 19.91 -11.71 -1.93
C ILE A 408 21.42 -11.90 -2.14
N TYR A 409 21.89 -11.62 -3.35
CA TYR A 409 23.29 -11.69 -3.71
C TYR A 409 24.13 -10.72 -2.87
N THR A 410 25.01 -11.28 -2.03
CA THR A 410 25.92 -10.57 -1.13
C THR A 410 27.31 -11.24 -1.17
N PRO A 411 28.03 -11.16 -2.31
CA PRO A 411 29.32 -11.81 -2.50
C PRO A 411 30.42 -11.23 -1.60
N ASP A 412 31.49 -12.01 -1.42
CA ASP A 412 32.75 -11.54 -0.84
C ASP A 412 33.86 -11.58 -1.91
N PRO A 413 34.37 -10.43 -2.38
CA PRO A 413 34.05 -9.06 -1.94
C PRO A 413 32.71 -8.54 -2.48
N TRP A 414 32.22 -7.42 -1.90
CA TRP A 414 31.08 -6.66 -2.45
C TRP A 414 31.32 -6.28 -3.91
N GLU A 415 30.29 -6.42 -4.73
CA GLU A 415 30.31 -6.11 -6.16
C GLU A 415 29.39 -4.91 -6.44
N PRO A 416 29.96 -3.70 -6.63
CA PRO A 416 29.19 -2.50 -6.91
C PRO A 416 28.29 -2.66 -8.14
N GLY A 417 27.01 -2.31 -7.99
CA GLY A 417 26.00 -2.47 -9.04
C GLY A 417 25.31 -3.83 -9.07
N SER A 418 25.86 -4.84 -8.40
CA SER A 418 25.27 -6.18 -8.34
C SER A 418 24.77 -6.53 -6.93
N SER A 419 25.61 -6.36 -5.92
CA SER A 419 25.27 -6.75 -4.55
C SER A 419 24.04 -6.01 -4.03
N GLY A 420 23.18 -6.71 -3.29
CA GLY A 420 21.95 -6.15 -2.72
C GLY A 420 20.77 -6.02 -3.70
N SER A 421 21.02 -5.94 -5.00
CA SER A 421 19.98 -5.70 -6.03
C SER A 421 19.61 -6.92 -6.86
N HIS A 422 20.15 -8.09 -6.52
CA HIS A 422 19.99 -9.33 -7.27
C HIS A 422 19.65 -10.51 -6.35
N LEU A 423 19.06 -11.54 -6.92
CA LEU A 423 18.90 -12.84 -6.30
C LEU A 423 20.24 -13.58 -6.24
N ASP A 424 20.43 -14.39 -5.21
CA ASP A 424 21.72 -15.02 -4.91
C ASP A 424 22.16 -16.06 -5.94
N ASP A 425 23.30 -15.80 -6.60
CA ASP A 425 23.88 -16.67 -7.62
C ASP A 425 24.33 -18.05 -7.14
N PHE A 426 24.56 -18.21 -5.83
CA PHE A 426 24.93 -19.51 -5.27
C PHE A 426 23.70 -20.38 -4.95
N THR A 427 22.54 -19.74 -4.74
CA THR A 427 21.28 -20.42 -4.45
C THR A 427 20.53 -20.76 -5.73
N PHE A 428 20.33 -19.78 -6.61
CA PHE A 428 19.53 -19.91 -7.83
C PHE A 428 20.39 -20.34 -9.02
N THR A 429 20.55 -21.65 -9.20
CA THR A 429 21.49 -22.22 -10.18
C THR A 429 20.86 -23.26 -11.11
N GLY A 430 21.47 -23.42 -12.30
CA GLY A 430 21.10 -24.46 -13.25
C GLY A 430 19.68 -24.31 -13.76
N ALA A 431 18.81 -25.28 -13.44
CA ALA A 431 17.41 -25.22 -13.86
C ALA A 431 16.57 -24.22 -13.03
N ASP A 432 17.11 -23.74 -11.91
CA ASP A 432 16.48 -22.79 -10.99
C ASP A 432 17.12 -21.40 -11.05
N THR A 433 17.92 -21.13 -12.09
CA THR A 433 18.38 -19.77 -12.38
C THR A 433 17.16 -18.88 -12.66
N GLN A 434 17.14 -17.72 -12.01
CA GLN A 434 16.10 -16.72 -12.12
C GLN A 434 16.51 -15.62 -13.09
N LEU A 435 15.58 -14.75 -13.46
CA LEU A 435 15.88 -13.62 -14.33
C LEU A 435 16.82 -12.62 -13.63
N MET A 436 16.63 -12.38 -12.34
CA MET A 436 17.34 -11.40 -11.50
C MET A 436 18.54 -11.97 -10.74
N ASN A 437 19.11 -13.09 -11.21
CA ASN A 437 20.46 -13.48 -10.82
C ASN A 437 21.47 -12.39 -11.23
N ALA A 438 22.55 -12.20 -10.47
CA ALA A 438 23.53 -11.15 -10.75
C ALA A 438 24.42 -11.49 -11.96
N ALA A 439 24.82 -12.76 -12.09
CA ALA A 439 25.59 -13.23 -13.22
C ALA A 439 24.72 -13.42 -14.47
N ALA A 440 25.17 -12.84 -15.59
CA ALA A 440 24.67 -13.15 -16.92
C ALA A 440 25.67 -14.03 -17.67
N ASP A 441 25.27 -15.26 -17.99
CA ASP A 441 26.04 -16.20 -18.82
C ASP A 441 25.73 -16.02 -20.31
N SER A 442 26.65 -16.47 -21.17
CA SER A 442 26.41 -16.61 -22.61
C SER A 442 25.54 -17.83 -22.91
N GLY A 443 24.77 -17.77 -23.99
CA GLY A 443 23.73 -18.76 -24.30
C GLY A 443 22.32 -18.23 -24.04
N LEU A 444 21.34 -19.10 -24.16
CA LEU A 444 19.94 -18.74 -23.94
C LEU A 444 19.71 -18.40 -22.45
N GLY A 445 19.33 -17.15 -22.18
CA GLY A 445 19.04 -16.67 -20.84
C GLY A 445 17.60 -16.93 -20.39
N VAL A 446 17.29 -16.58 -19.14
CA VAL A 446 15.95 -16.67 -18.58
C VAL A 446 15.07 -15.56 -19.17
N ARG A 447 13.95 -15.92 -19.79
CA ARG A 447 13.04 -14.99 -20.48
C ARG A 447 11.64 -14.94 -19.86
N ILE A 448 11.52 -15.43 -18.63
CA ILE A 448 10.26 -15.53 -17.87
C ILE A 448 10.54 -14.95 -16.48
N ILE A 449 9.60 -14.18 -15.96
CA ILE A 449 9.67 -13.69 -14.58
C ILE A 449 9.08 -14.78 -13.67
N SER A 450 9.89 -15.24 -12.73
CA SER A 450 9.55 -16.34 -11.84
C SER A 450 8.48 -15.96 -10.82
N PRO A 451 7.82 -16.95 -10.16
CA PRO A 451 6.90 -16.66 -9.06
C PRO A 451 7.54 -15.87 -7.92
N VAL A 452 8.83 -16.09 -7.62
CA VAL A 452 9.55 -15.38 -6.55
C VAL A 452 9.73 -13.90 -6.93
N GLU A 453 10.15 -13.63 -8.16
CA GLU A 453 10.33 -12.27 -8.67
C GLU A 453 9.00 -11.52 -8.81
N LEU A 454 7.93 -12.21 -9.22
CA LEU A 454 6.58 -11.65 -9.20
C LEU A 454 6.13 -11.32 -7.78
N GLY A 455 6.42 -12.19 -6.80
CA GLY A 455 6.16 -11.93 -5.39
C GLY A 455 6.90 -10.69 -4.88
N ILE A 456 8.16 -10.49 -5.30
CA ILE A 456 8.93 -9.27 -4.98
C ILE A 456 8.25 -8.03 -5.58
N LEU A 457 7.79 -8.10 -6.84
CA LEU A 457 7.04 -7.00 -7.46
C LEU A 457 5.73 -6.71 -6.71
N GLU A 458 5.00 -7.74 -6.25
CA GLU A 458 3.82 -7.55 -5.40
C GLU A 458 4.14 -6.89 -4.06
N ASP A 459 5.24 -7.29 -3.41
CA ASP A 459 5.67 -6.73 -2.13
C ASP A 459 6.03 -5.24 -2.24
N ILE A 460 6.65 -4.83 -3.35
CA ILE A 460 6.92 -3.41 -3.63
C ILE A 460 5.71 -2.68 -4.25
N GLY A 461 4.53 -3.31 -4.25
CA GLY A 461 3.24 -2.67 -4.46
C GLY A 461 2.60 -2.88 -5.83
N TYR A 462 3.23 -3.60 -6.76
CA TYR A 462 2.60 -3.90 -8.04
C TYR A 462 1.44 -4.88 -7.87
N THR A 463 0.44 -4.78 -8.76
CA THR A 463 -0.50 -5.87 -8.96
C THR A 463 -0.02 -6.69 -10.15
N VAL A 464 0.25 -7.97 -9.97
CA VAL A 464 0.77 -8.83 -11.03
C VAL A 464 -0.31 -9.76 -11.60
N ASN A 465 -0.11 -10.17 -12.85
CA ASN A 465 -0.85 -11.23 -13.51
C ASN A 465 0.09 -12.43 -13.72
N PRO A 466 0.01 -13.49 -12.90
CA PRO A 466 0.93 -14.63 -12.94
C PRO A 466 0.75 -15.52 -14.17
N GLN A 467 -0.21 -15.22 -15.04
CA GLN A 467 -0.44 -15.91 -16.31
C GLN A 467 -0.59 -14.86 -17.42
N PRO A 468 0.51 -14.31 -17.97
CA PRO A 468 0.41 -13.48 -19.16
C PRO A 468 -0.26 -14.32 -20.24
N SER A 469 -1.42 -13.86 -20.71
CA SER A 469 -2.24 -14.62 -21.66
C SER A 469 -1.35 -15.09 -22.82
N ALA A 470 -1.40 -16.40 -23.12
CA ALA A 470 -0.66 -17.04 -24.22
C ALA A 470 -0.89 -16.40 -25.61
N ALA A 471 -1.73 -15.37 -25.69
CA ALA A 471 -1.99 -14.54 -26.86
C ALA A 471 -0.77 -13.69 -27.28
N LEU A 472 0.08 -13.21 -26.36
CA LEU A 472 1.28 -12.43 -26.74
C LEU A 472 2.37 -13.29 -27.41
N LEU A 473 2.46 -14.57 -27.07
CA LEU A 473 3.35 -15.53 -27.74
C LEU A 473 2.94 -15.79 -29.22
N PHE A 474 1.71 -15.44 -29.63
CA PHE A 474 1.22 -15.66 -30.99
C PHE A 474 1.12 -14.40 -31.87
N LEU A 475 1.14 -13.18 -31.31
CA LEU A 475 1.00 -11.96 -32.12
C LEU A 475 2.22 -11.65 -32.99
N GLY A 476 3.41 -12.14 -32.62
CA GLY A 476 4.63 -12.03 -33.44
C GLY A 476 4.57 -12.74 -34.80
N MET A 477 3.58 -13.63 -35.04
CA MET A 477 3.45 -14.35 -36.31
C MET A 477 2.41 -13.80 -37.28
N LEU A 478 1.57 -12.82 -36.87
CA LEU A 478 0.42 -12.40 -37.69
C LEU A 478 0.69 -11.24 -38.65
N PHE A 479 1.81 -10.53 -38.56
CA PHE A 479 2.17 -9.46 -39.51
C PHE A 479 3.04 -9.89 -40.70
N LEU A 480 3.51 -11.15 -40.76
CA LEU A 480 4.33 -11.65 -41.88
C LEU A 480 3.52 -12.30 -43.03
N ARG A 481 2.20 -12.12 -43.08
CA ARG A 481 1.36 -12.71 -44.13
C ARG A 481 0.46 -11.73 -44.87
N ARG A 482 1.05 -10.66 -45.44
CA ARG A 482 0.58 -10.12 -46.73
C ARG A 482 1.73 -9.97 -47.71
N LYS A 483 1.98 -11.08 -48.43
CA LYS A 483 2.82 -11.16 -49.62
C LYS A 483 2.18 -10.37 -50.77
N ARG A 484 3.03 -9.58 -51.44
CA ARG A 484 3.19 -9.42 -52.89
C ARG A 484 1.93 -9.34 -53.76
N SER A 485 1.78 -8.18 -54.39
CA SER A 485 1.49 -8.06 -55.84
C SER A 485 2.41 -6.99 -56.42
#